data_AF-A0A376UBX1-F1
#
_entry.id   AF-A0A376UBX1-F1
#
_cell.length_a   1.000
_cell.length_b   1.000
_cell.length_c   1.000
_cell.angle_alpha   90.00
_cell.angle_beta   90.00
_cell.angle_gamma   90.00
#
_symmetry.space_group_name_H-M   'P 1'
#
loop_
_entity.id
_entity.type
_entity.pdbx_description
1 polymer ?
#
loop_
_entity_poly.entity_id
_entity_poly.type
_entity_poly.pdbx_seq_one_letter_code
_entity_poly.pdbx_strand_id
1 'polypeptide(L)'
;MKYDLIIIGSGSVGAAAGYYATRAGLNVLMTDAHMPPHQHGSHHGDTRLIRHAYGEGEKYVPLVLRAQTLWDELSRHNEDDPIFVRSGVINLGPADSAFLANVAHSAEQWQLNVEKLDAQGIMARWPEIRVPDNYIGLLRLIPVFCAANWRLKPGSNWRRKRAVRNCSTARSPQFVMTMMA
;
A
#
# COMPACT_ATOMS: atom_id res chain seq x y z
N MET A 1 1.63 -24.36 -28.84
CA MET A 1 2.21 -23.85 -27.58
C MET A 1 1.37 -24.37 -26.43
N LYS A 2 1.97 -24.87 -25.32
CA LYS A 2 1.23 -25.50 -24.20
C LYS A 2 0.59 -24.48 -23.24
N TYR A 3 1.17 -23.30 -23.10
CA TYR A 3 0.71 -22.21 -22.23
C TYR A 3 0.50 -20.93 -23.06
N ASP A 4 -0.44 -20.09 -22.63
CA ASP A 4 -0.71 -18.79 -23.23
C ASP A 4 0.19 -17.69 -22.63
N LEU A 5 0.57 -17.85 -21.35
CA LEU A 5 1.42 -16.90 -20.63
C LEU A 5 2.36 -17.65 -19.68
N ILE A 6 3.65 -17.27 -19.70
CA ILE A 6 4.64 -17.72 -18.72
C ILE A 6 5.12 -16.50 -17.94
N ILE A 7 5.04 -16.56 -16.61
CA ILE A 7 5.48 -15.51 -15.68
C ILE A 7 6.76 -15.98 -15.01
N ILE A 8 7.85 -15.22 -15.21
CA ILE A 8 9.14 -15.45 -14.57
C ILE A 8 9.20 -14.58 -13.31
N GLY A 9 9.17 -15.22 -12.15
CA GLY A 9 9.09 -14.58 -10.83
C GLY A 9 7.64 -14.39 -10.40
N SER A 10 7.19 -15.17 -9.40
CA SER A 10 5.84 -15.13 -8.84
C SER A 10 5.79 -14.45 -7.45
N GLY A 11 6.66 -13.44 -7.24
CA GLY A 11 6.56 -12.46 -6.16
C GLY A 11 5.38 -11.50 -6.32
N SER A 12 5.41 -10.29 -5.73
CA SER A 12 4.25 -9.37 -5.70
C SER A 12 3.58 -9.13 -7.06
N VAL A 13 4.33 -8.67 -8.06
CA VAL A 13 3.79 -8.34 -9.39
C VAL A 13 3.38 -9.60 -10.14
N GLY A 14 4.23 -10.63 -10.13
CA GLY A 14 3.95 -11.89 -10.83
C GLY A 14 2.75 -12.64 -10.26
N ALA A 15 2.55 -12.61 -8.94
CA ALA A 15 1.36 -13.14 -8.28
C ALA A 15 0.10 -12.43 -8.78
N ALA A 16 0.08 -11.10 -8.76
CA ALA A 16 -1.06 -10.33 -9.26
C ALA A 16 -1.33 -10.62 -10.75
N ALA A 17 -0.28 -10.61 -11.59
CA ALA A 17 -0.39 -10.92 -13.01
C ALA A 17 -0.95 -12.32 -13.26
N GLY A 18 -0.45 -13.34 -12.57
CA GLY A 18 -0.91 -14.71 -12.70
C GLY A 18 -2.37 -14.89 -12.26
N TYR A 19 -2.77 -14.23 -11.16
CA TYR A 19 -4.15 -14.23 -10.70
C TYR A 19 -5.11 -13.65 -11.75
N TYR A 20 -4.84 -12.44 -12.24
CA TYR A 20 -5.73 -11.78 -13.21
C TYR A 20 -5.70 -12.45 -14.58
N ALA A 21 -4.54 -12.94 -15.05
CA ALA A 21 -4.45 -13.68 -16.32
C ALA A 21 -5.21 -15.01 -16.27
N THR A 22 -5.09 -15.77 -15.18
CA THR A 22 -5.86 -17.02 -15.00
C THR A 22 -7.36 -16.72 -14.92
N ARG A 23 -7.76 -15.66 -14.20
CA ARG A 23 -9.17 -15.22 -14.12
C ARG A 23 -9.73 -14.79 -15.49
N ALA A 24 -8.88 -14.30 -16.38
CA ALA A 24 -9.23 -13.96 -17.76
C ALA A 24 -9.29 -15.19 -18.70
N GLY A 25 -9.06 -16.41 -18.20
CA GLY A 25 -9.21 -17.65 -18.94
C GLY A 25 -7.94 -18.16 -19.63
N LEU A 26 -6.78 -17.55 -19.38
CA LEU A 26 -5.50 -17.97 -19.97
C LEU A 26 -4.94 -19.20 -19.24
N ASN A 27 -4.28 -20.09 -19.98
CA ASN A 27 -3.46 -21.15 -19.42
C ASN A 27 -2.07 -20.61 -19.03
N VAL A 28 -1.89 -20.31 -17.74
CA VAL A 28 -0.71 -19.61 -17.22
C VAL A 28 0.25 -20.56 -16.50
N LEU A 29 1.55 -20.44 -16.79
CA LEU A 29 2.62 -21.02 -15.99
C LEU A 29 3.30 -19.92 -15.17
N MET A 30 3.37 -20.10 -13.84
CA MET A 30 4.10 -19.20 -12.94
C MET A 30 5.33 -19.91 -12.40
N THR A 31 6.51 -19.30 -12.55
CA THR A 31 7.77 -19.84 -12.03
C THR A 31 8.40 -18.87 -11.03
N ASP A 32 9.17 -19.40 -10.09
CA ASP A 32 9.92 -18.61 -9.12
C ASP A 32 11.16 -19.38 -8.67
N ALA A 33 12.20 -18.64 -8.26
CA ALA A 33 13.43 -19.23 -7.72
C ALA A 33 13.23 -19.81 -6.31
N HIS A 34 12.19 -19.36 -5.61
CA HIS A 34 11.86 -19.79 -4.25
C HIS A 34 10.38 -20.15 -4.12
N MET A 35 9.89 -20.35 -2.89
CA MET A 35 8.47 -20.61 -2.61
C MET A 35 7.79 -19.35 -2.05
N PRO A 36 7.03 -18.58 -2.84
CA PRO A 36 6.31 -17.42 -2.34
C PRO A 36 5.26 -17.77 -1.27
N PRO A 37 5.08 -16.93 -0.23
CA PRO A 37 5.95 -15.79 0.13
C PRO A 37 7.26 -16.27 0.77
N HIS A 38 8.36 -15.55 0.51
CA HIS A 38 9.72 -15.86 0.97
C HIS A 38 10.53 -14.60 1.32
N GLN A 39 11.67 -14.78 2.00
CA GLN A 39 12.55 -13.70 2.48
C GLN A 39 13.58 -13.22 1.45
N HIS A 40 13.82 -13.97 0.37
CA HIS A 40 14.83 -13.62 -0.64
C HIS A 40 14.37 -12.59 -1.69
N GLY A 41 13.30 -11.83 -1.43
CA GLY A 41 12.76 -10.85 -2.36
C GLY A 41 12.20 -9.61 -1.63
N SER A 42 11.79 -8.60 -2.39
CA SER A 42 11.40 -7.28 -1.84
C SER A 42 9.98 -7.23 -1.27
N HIS A 43 9.27 -8.35 -1.16
CA HIS A 43 7.89 -8.45 -0.66
C HIS A 43 7.78 -8.89 0.79
N HIS A 44 8.88 -9.27 1.44
CA HIS A 44 8.91 -9.68 2.85
C HIS A 44 8.65 -8.53 3.84
N GLY A 45 8.43 -8.83 5.12
CA GLY A 45 8.07 -7.83 6.14
C GLY A 45 6.57 -7.55 6.15
N ASP A 46 6.09 -6.96 7.24
CA ASP A 46 4.68 -7.09 7.62
C ASP A 46 3.72 -6.09 6.97
N THR A 47 4.19 -4.93 6.53
CA THR A 47 3.34 -3.86 5.98
C THR A 47 3.96 -3.18 4.77
N ARG A 48 3.13 -2.56 3.92
CA ARG A 48 3.57 -1.58 2.92
C ARG A 48 2.65 -0.37 2.92
N LEU A 49 3.23 0.76 2.57
CA LEU A 49 2.48 1.99 2.39
C LEU A 49 1.83 2.00 0.99
N ILE A 50 0.57 2.41 0.93
CA ILE A 50 -0.05 2.91 -0.30
C ILE A 50 -0.34 4.40 -0.08
N ARG A 51 -0.06 5.22 -1.09
CA ARG A 51 -0.37 6.66 -1.11
C ARG A 51 -1.17 6.97 -2.36
N HIS A 52 -2.06 7.94 -2.31
CA HIS A 52 -2.82 8.36 -3.49
C HIS A 52 -2.34 9.71 -4.00
N ALA A 53 -2.13 10.67 -3.09
CA ALA A 53 -1.45 11.91 -3.42
C ALA A 53 0.06 11.60 -3.48
N TYR A 54 0.59 11.53 -4.70
CA TYR A 54 1.92 10.96 -4.98
C TYR A 54 2.94 12.09 -5.19
N GLY A 55 3.90 12.21 -4.26
CA GLY A 55 4.95 13.23 -4.36
C GLY A 55 6.00 12.93 -5.44
N GLU A 56 6.13 11.67 -5.84
CA GLU A 56 7.00 11.22 -6.94
C GLU A 56 6.47 11.57 -8.33
N GLY A 57 5.23 12.03 -8.42
CA GLY A 57 4.64 12.58 -9.64
C GLY A 57 3.20 12.13 -9.90
N GLU A 58 2.43 13.05 -10.45
CA GLU A 58 0.99 12.89 -10.71
C GLU A 58 0.66 11.69 -11.62
N LYS A 59 1.57 11.32 -12.53
CA LYS A 59 1.40 10.18 -13.45
C LYS A 59 1.09 8.85 -12.75
N TYR A 60 1.41 8.70 -11.47
CA TYR A 60 1.12 7.51 -10.69
C TYR A 60 -0.29 7.49 -10.07
N VAL A 61 -0.95 8.65 -9.96
CA VAL A 61 -2.28 8.78 -9.33
C VAL A 61 -3.34 7.88 -10.00
N PRO A 62 -3.52 7.86 -11.34
CA PRO A 62 -4.52 6.98 -11.94
C PRO A 62 -4.23 5.48 -11.69
N LEU A 63 -2.95 5.11 -11.69
CA LEU A 63 -2.53 3.72 -11.46
C LEU A 63 -2.83 3.29 -10.02
N VAL A 64 -2.51 4.13 -9.04
CA VAL A 64 -2.71 3.78 -7.63
C VAL A 64 -4.18 3.82 -7.22
N LEU A 65 -4.99 4.70 -7.81
CA LEU A 65 -6.45 4.67 -7.61
C LEU A 65 -7.06 3.36 -8.14
N ARG A 66 -6.63 2.89 -9.32
CA ARG A 66 -7.04 1.57 -9.82
C ARG A 66 -6.53 0.45 -8.92
N ALA A 67 -5.29 0.55 -8.44
CA ALA A 67 -4.73 -0.42 -7.52
C ALA A 67 -5.58 -0.51 -6.23
N GLN A 68 -6.01 0.63 -5.67
CA GLN A 68 -6.87 0.66 -4.48
C GLN A 68 -8.19 -0.08 -4.72
N THR A 69 -8.84 0.09 -5.87
CA THR A 69 -10.05 -0.67 -6.20
C THR A 69 -9.79 -2.18 -6.22
N LEU A 70 -8.71 -2.62 -6.87
CA LEU A 70 -8.34 -4.03 -6.95
C LEU A 70 -8.00 -4.63 -5.58
N TRP A 71 -7.39 -3.83 -4.73
CA TRP A 71 -7.07 -4.17 -3.35
C TRP A 71 -8.30 -4.28 -2.46
N ASP A 72 -9.27 -3.36 -2.61
CA ASP A 72 -10.57 -3.45 -1.94
C ASP A 72 -11.33 -4.69 -2.42
N GLU A 73 -11.32 -4.99 -3.73
CA GLU A 73 -11.87 -6.22 -4.30
C GLU A 73 -11.22 -7.47 -3.68
N LEU A 74 -9.89 -7.48 -3.58
CA LEU A 74 -9.15 -8.61 -3.00
C LEU A 74 -9.45 -8.81 -1.52
N SER A 75 -9.57 -7.70 -0.76
CA SER A 75 -9.87 -7.74 0.67
C SER A 75 -11.20 -8.42 0.97
N ARG A 76 -12.19 -8.27 0.08
CA ARG A 76 -13.50 -8.95 0.22
C ARG A 76 -13.43 -10.47 0.18
N HIS A 77 -12.34 -11.06 -0.33
CA HIS A 77 -12.18 -12.52 -0.33
C HIS A 77 -11.71 -13.09 1.02
N ASN A 78 -11.38 -12.25 2.01
CA ASN A 78 -10.93 -12.67 3.34
C ASN A 78 -11.58 -11.81 4.44
N GLU A 79 -12.75 -12.23 4.93
CA GLU A 79 -13.51 -11.52 5.97
C GLU A 79 -12.81 -11.55 7.34
N ASP A 80 -12.02 -12.59 7.63
CA ASP A 80 -11.38 -12.80 8.94
C ASP A 80 -10.07 -12.02 9.14
N ASP A 81 -9.45 -11.51 8.07
CA ASP A 81 -8.13 -10.84 8.13
C ASP A 81 -8.05 -9.74 7.07
N PRO A 82 -8.33 -8.46 7.43
CA PRO A 82 -8.36 -7.38 6.46
C PRO A 82 -6.98 -7.15 5.87
N ILE A 83 -6.89 -7.27 4.55
CA ILE A 83 -5.66 -7.01 3.77
C ILE A 83 -5.27 -5.51 3.86
N PHE A 84 -6.25 -4.64 4.11
CA PHE A 84 -6.07 -3.20 4.26
C PHE A 84 -6.60 -2.68 5.59
N VAL A 85 -5.77 -1.88 6.26
CA VAL A 85 -6.13 -1.15 7.47
C VAL A 85 -6.15 0.35 7.14
N ARG A 86 -7.29 1.02 7.31
CA ARG A 86 -7.43 2.46 7.04
C ARG A 86 -6.83 3.33 8.14
N SER A 87 -5.51 3.23 8.34
CA SER A 87 -4.80 4.03 9.34
C SER A 87 -4.52 5.45 8.87
N GLY A 88 -4.53 5.71 7.56
CA GLY A 88 -4.12 6.98 6.98
C GLY A 88 -2.60 7.18 6.90
N VAL A 89 -2.20 8.18 6.12
CA VAL A 89 -0.80 8.54 5.88
C VAL A 89 -0.63 10.04 6.03
N ILE A 90 0.36 10.45 6.83
CA ILE A 90 0.79 11.84 6.93
C ILE A 90 2.17 12.01 6.27
N ASN A 91 2.25 12.95 5.34
CA ASN A 91 3.51 13.39 4.73
C ASN A 91 4.00 14.62 5.49
N LEU A 92 5.24 14.60 5.98
CA LEU A 92 5.84 15.67 6.78
C LEU A 92 7.11 16.17 6.11
N GLY A 93 7.33 17.47 6.14
CA GLY A 93 8.51 18.10 5.56
C GLY A 93 8.44 19.62 5.62
N PRO A 94 9.53 20.31 5.26
CA PRO A 94 9.57 21.76 5.23
C PRO A 94 8.59 22.32 4.19
N ALA A 95 8.07 23.53 4.44
CA ALA A 95 7.02 24.13 3.62
C ALA A 95 7.40 24.32 2.13
N ASP A 96 8.68 24.42 1.82
CA ASP A 96 9.25 24.57 0.47
C ASP A 96 9.63 23.24 -0.21
N SER A 97 9.27 22.10 0.40
CA SER A 97 9.55 20.77 -0.16
C SER A 97 8.86 20.55 -1.51
N ALA A 98 9.64 20.28 -2.55
CA ALA A 98 9.13 19.89 -3.87
C ALA A 98 8.24 18.62 -3.81
N PHE A 99 8.55 17.68 -2.91
CA PHE A 99 7.74 16.48 -2.72
C PHE A 99 6.35 16.83 -2.18
N LEU A 100 6.26 17.69 -1.16
CA LEU A 100 4.97 18.11 -0.59
C LEU A 100 4.18 18.99 -1.57
N ALA A 101 4.86 19.82 -2.37
CA ALA A 101 4.23 20.54 -3.46
C ALA A 101 3.55 19.59 -4.46
N ASN A 102 4.23 18.50 -4.85
CA ASN A 102 3.65 17.48 -5.73
C ASN A 102 2.49 16.71 -5.08
N VAL A 103 2.57 16.42 -3.77
CA VAL A 103 1.47 15.79 -3.02
C VAL A 103 0.24 16.70 -3.03
N ALA A 104 0.40 17.99 -2.73
CA ALA A 104 -0.69 18.97 -2.75
C ALA A 104 -1.28 19.13 -4.16
N HIS A 105 -0.43 19.27 -5.18
CA HIS A 105 -0.85 19.38 -6.57
C HIS A 105 -1.63 18.15 -7.04
N SER A 106 -1.11 16.95 -6.77
CA SER A 106 -1.80 15.69 -7.09
C SER A 106 -3.15 15.61 -6.38
N ALA A 107 -3.23 16.12 -5.15
CA ALA A 107 -4.45 16.10 -4.38
C ALA A 107 -5.54 17.00 -4.98
N GLU A 108 -5.18 18.20 -5.39
CA GLU A 108 -6.08 19.16 -6.05
C GLU A 108 -6.57 18.63 -7.40
N GLN A 109 -5.65 18.20 -8.26
CA GLN A 109 -5.96 17.68 -9.62
C GLN A 109 -6.97 16.53 -9.58
N TRP A 110 -6.81 15.62 -8.62
CA TRP A 110 -7.61 14.40 -8.52
C TRP A 110 -8.70 14.45 -7.43
N GLN A 111 -9.02 15.64 -6.90
CA GLN A 111 -10.05 15.87 -5.88
C GLN A 111 -9.93 14.93 -4.68
N LEU A 112 -8.69 14.76 -4.23
CA LEU A 112 -8.33 13.85 -3.16
C LEU A 112 -8.51 14.53 -1.80
N ASN A 113 -9.17 13.85 -0.88
CA ASN A 113 -9.35 14.35 0.48
C ASN A 113 -8.01 14.37 1.26
N VAL A 114 -7.28 15.49 1.17
CA VAL A 114 -6.03 15.75 1.87
C VAL A 114 -6.23 16.96 2.78
N GLU A 115 -5.93 16.77 4.06
CA GLU A 115 -5.95 17.80 5.08
C GLU A 115 -4.54 18.38 5.23
N LYS A 116 -4.41 19.70 5.09
CA LYS A 116 -3.17 20.43 5.34
C LYS A 116 -3.11 20.90 6.78
N LEU A 117 -2.01 20.59 7.46
CA LEU A 117 -1.73 20.95 8.84
C LEU A 117 -0.43 21.75 8.90
N ASP A 118 -0.35 22.71 9.82
CA ASP A 118 0.90 23.38 10.20
C ASP A 118 1.62 22.58 11.31
N ALA A 119 2.83 22.99 11.65
CA ALA A 119 3.64 22.32 12.68
C ALA A 119 2.90 22.21 14.03
N GLN A 120 2.22 23.28 14.45
CA GLN A 120 1.47 23.31 15.70
C GLN A 120 0.26 22.37 15.66
N GLY A 121 -0.51 22.36 14.55
CA GLY A 121 -1.62 21.44 14.34
C GLY A 121 -1.20 19.98 14.32
N ILE A 122 -0.04 19.66 13.73
CA ILE A 122 0.53 18.30 13.76
C ILE A 122 0.82 17.88 15.21
N MET A 123 1.56 18.70 15.96
CA MET A 123 1.97 18.37 17.33
C MET A 123 0.80 18.37 18.32
N ALA A 124 -0.24 19.17 18.09
CA ALA A 124 -1.48 19.15 18.87
C ALA A 124 -2.30 17.88 18.61
N ARG A 125 -2.35 17.42 17.35
CA ARG A 125 -3.13 16.24 16.96
C ARG A 125 -2.44 14.93 17.31
N TRP A 126 -1.11 14.89 17.21
CA TRP A 126 -0.29 13.74 17.60
C TRP A 126 0.81 14.18 18.55
N PRO A 127 0.57 14.12 19.88
CA PRO A 127 1.51 14.58 20.92
C PRO A 127 2.86 13.86 20.93
N GLU A 128 3.01 12.74 20.23
CA GLU A 128 4.22 11.94 20.10
C GLU A 128 5.09 12.41 18.92
N ILE A 129 4.54 13.19 18.01
CA ILE A 129 5.25 13.76 16.86
C ILE A 129 5.84 15.10 17.26
N ARG A 130 7.11 15.33 16.91
CA ARG A 130 7.79 16.62 17.03
C ARG A 130 8.35 17.01 15.68
N VAL A 131 8.03 18.21 15.22
CA VAL A 131 8.51 18.79 13.96
C VAL A 131 8.97 20.22 14.17
N PRO A 132 9.94 20.72 13.39
CA PRO A 132 10.31 22.14 13.39
C PRO A 132 9.13 23.04 12.99
N ASP A 133 9.14 24.31 13.43
CA ASP A 133 8.04 25.26 13.17
C ASP A 133 7.82 25.55 11.67
N ASN A 134 8.84 25.36 10.82
CA ASN A 134 8.73 25.56 9.38
C ASN A 134 8.20 24.33 8.62
N TYR A 135 7.78 23.28 9.32
CA TYR A 135 7.20 22.08 8.71
C TYR A 135 5.70 22.23 8.46
N ILE A 136 5.24 21.53 7.43
CA ILE A 136 3.82 21.32 7.15
C ILE A 136 3.52 19.82 7.08
N GLY A 137 2.26 19.48 7.27
CA GLY A 137 1.74 18.13 7.15
C GLY A 137 0.67 18.05 6.07
N LEU A 138 0.73 17.02 5.23
CA LEU A 138 -0.34 16.67 4.31
C LEU A 138 -0.87 15.30 4.70
N LEU A 139 -1.99 15.30 5.42
CA LEU A 139 -2.66 14.13 5.94
C LEU A 139 -3.71 13.63 4.95
N ARG A 140 -3.71 12.32 4.71
CA ARG A 140 -4.83 11.67 4.05
C ARG A 140 -5.28 10.43 4.81
N LEU A 141 -6.59 10.34 5.05
CA LEU A 141 -7.22 9.10 5.50
C LEU A 141 -7.35 8.17 4.28
N ILE A 142 -6.45 7.21 4.19
CA ILE A 142 -6.45 6.14 3.18
C ILE A 142 -6.21 4.79 3.84
N PRO A 143 -6.64 3.71 3.17
CA PRO A 143 -6.15 2.36 3.44
C PRO A 143 -4.62 2.34 3.46
N VAL A 144 -4.01 1.66 4.42
CA VAL A 144 -2.61 1.24 4.44
C VAL A 144 -2.61 -0.28 4.29
N PHE A 145 -1.67 -0.79 3.52
CA PHE A 145 -1.62 -2.21 3.20
C PHE A 145 -0.89 -2.98 4.29
N CYS A 146 -1.58 -3.96 4.88
CA CYS A 146 -0.94 -4.94 5.73
C CYS A 146 -0.41 -6.06 4.86
N ALA A 147 0.92 -6.08 4.72
CA ALA A 147 1.69 -7.00 3.90
C ALA A 147 1.74 -8.42 4.48
N ALA A 148 0.59 -9.00 4.85
CA ALA A 148 0.55 -10.26 5.56
C ALA A 148 0.77 -11.47 4.62
N ASN A 149 2.01 -11.70 4.17
CA ASN A 149 2.51 -12.98 3.62
C ASN A 149 1.43 -13.84 2.90
N TRP A 150 0.83 -13.30 1.84
CA TRP A 150 -0.25 -13.98 1.13
C TRP A 150 0.29 -14.88 0.03
N ARG A 151 -0.43 -15.98 -0.21
CA ARG A 151 -0.11 -16.96 -1.24
C ARG A 151 -1.32 -17.19 -2.13
N LEU A 152 -1.10 -17.21 -3.45
CA LEU A 152 -2.01 -17.83 -4.40
C LEU A 152 -1.81 -19.36 -4.32
N LYS A 153 -2.86 -20.09 -3.95
CA LYS A 153 -2.90 -21.53 -4.23
C LYS A 153 -3.46 -21.75 -5.63
N PRO A 154 -2.86 -22.64 -6.44
CA PRO A 154 -3.48 -23.08 -7.69
C PRO A 154 -4.88 -23.62 -7.41
N GLY A 155 -5.89 -23.05 -8.05
CA GLY A 155 -7.25 -23.61 -8.08
C GLY A 155 -8.23 -23.21 -6.98
N SER A 156 -7.89 -22.40 -5.97
CA SER A 156 -8.93 -21.78 -5.10
C SER A 156 -8.35 -20.86 -4.01
N ASN A 157 -8.59 -19.56 -4.22
CA ASN A 157 -8.50 -18.45 -3.28
C ASN A 157 -7.14 -18.14 -2.63
N TRP A 158 -6.93 -16.84 -2.40
CA TRP A 158 -5.81 -16.32 -1.61
C TRP A 158 -5.92 -16.82 -0.17
N ARG A 159 -4.86 -17.41 0.37
CA ARG A 159 -4.81 -17.81 1.79
C ARG A 159 -3.50 -17.38 2.43
N ARG A 160 -3.58 -16.78 3.62
CA ARG A 160 -2.42 -16.46 4.46
C ARG A 160 -1.79 -17.76 4.99
N LYS A 161 -0.46 -17.86 5.01
CA LYS A 161 0.22 -18.88 5.84
C LYS A 161 0.05 -18.47 7.31
N ARG A 162 -0.56 -19.31 8.16
CA ARG A 162 -0.60 -19.09 9.62
C ARG A 162 0.83 -19.00 10.15
N ALA A 163 1.30 -17.78 10.38
CA ALA A 163 2.48 -17.48 11.17
C ALA A 163 2.29 -16.11 11.83
N VAL A 164 1.93 -16.18 13.11
CA VAL A 164 2.22 -15.28 14.25
C VAL A 164 1.74 -13.81 14.23
N ARG A 165 0.84 -13.55 15.20
CA ARG A 165 0.42 -12.31 15.89
C ARG A 165 -0.13 -11.11 15.08
N ASN A 166 -1.45 -10.99 15.14
CA ASN A 166 -2.26 -9.78 15.40
C ASN A 166 -1.78 -8.44 14.81
N CYS A 167 -2.45 -7.98 13.74
CA CYS A 167 -2.61 -6.54 13.47
C CYS A 167 -3.48 -5.83 14.53
N SER A 168 -4.14 -6.58 15.42
CA SER A 168 -5.08 -6.07 16.43
C SER A 168 -4.44 -5.41 17.66
N THR A 169 -3.11 -5.30 17.74
CA THR A 169 -2.43 -4.55 18.81
C THR A 169 -2.27 -3.06 18.53
N ALA A 170 -2.64 -2.57 17.34
CA ALA A 170 -2.82 -1.14 17.09
C ALA A 170 -4.16 -0.67 17.69
N ARG A 171 -4.28 -0.63 19.02
CA ARG A 171 -5.45 -0.08 19.76
C ARG A 171 -5.48 1.46 19.82
N SER A 172 -4.68 2.13 19.02
CA SER A 172 -4.72 3.57 18.79
C SER A 172 -4.61 3.82 17.28
N PRO A 173 -5.30 4.83 16.71
CA PRO A 173 -5.21 5.16 15.29
C PRO A 173 -3.82 5.75 15.00
N GLN A 174 -2.82 4.87 14.93
CA GLN A 174 -1.45 5.20 14.60
C GLN A 174 -1.33 5.17 13.07
N PHE A 175 -1.25 6.36 12.50
CA PHE A 175 -0.94 6.58 11.09
C PHE A 175 0.47 6.05 10.80
N VAL A 176 0.75 5.70 9.54
CA VAL A 176 2.14 5.43 9.13
C VAL A 176 2.80 6.76 8.77
N MET A 177 3.78 7.15 9.58
CA MET A 177 4.54 8.40 9.43
C MET A 177 5.68 8.19 8.44
N THR A 178 5.71 8.99 7.37
CA THR A 178 6.88 9.08 6.48
C THR A 178 7.63 10.37 6.83
N MET A 179 8.72 10.25 7.58
CA MET A 179 9.70 11.32 7.72
C MET A 179 10.68 11.24 6.55
N MET A 180 10.76 12.30 5.75
CA MET A 180 11.84 12.45 4.78
C MET A 180 12.89 13.40 5.36
N ALA A 181 14.14 12.95 5.35
CA ALA A 181 15.33 13.74 5.69
C ALA A 181 15.75 14.61 4.49
#